data_AF-A0AAV6MNE3-F1
#
_entry.id   AF-A0AAV6MNE3-F1
#
_cell.length_a   1.000
_cell.length_b   1.000
_cell.length_c   1.000
_cell.angle_alpha   90.00
_cell.angle_beta   90.00
_cell.angle_gamma   90.00
#
_symmetry.space_group_name_H-M   'P 1'
#
loop_
_entity.id
_entity.type
_entity.pdbx_description
1 polymer ?
#
loop_
_entity_poly.entity_id
_entity_poly.type
_entity_poly.pdbx_seq_one_letter_code
_entity_poly.pdbx_strand_id
1 'polypeptide(L)'
;MADGKPVSVNEQQVGKFLNTTLKLNSTILRYSRMAAVVLVSLPPPPVDHPAYFYMEYLDLLVENVPRLLIVRGYRRDVVTLFT
;
A
#
# COMPACT_ATOMS: atom_id res chain seq x y z
N MET A 1 24.61 -1.51 11.35
CA MET A 1 24.65 -0.33 12.24
C MET A 1 23.52 0.58 11.77
N ALA A 2 22.34 0.45 12.36
CA ALA A 2 21.20 1.32 12.05
C ALA A 2 21.36 2.57 12.91
N ASP A 3 21.64 3.69 12.24
CA ASP A 3 21.81 5.01 12.83
C ASP A 3 20.61 5.33 13.73
N GLY A 4 20.86 5.47 15.04
CA GLY A 4 19.87 5.70 16.09
C GLY A 4 19.29 7.11 16.07
N LYS A 5 18.86 7.60 14.91
CA LYS A 5 18.10 8.84 14.83
C LYS A 5 16.70 8.63 15.42
N PRO A 6 16.22 9.52 16.30
CA PRO A 6 14.85 9.47 16.76
C PRO A 6 13.93 9.61 15.56
N VAL A 7 13.16 8.56 15.28
CA VAL A 7 12.19 8.54 14.19
C VAL A 7 11.01 9.40 14.63
N SER A 8 11.00 10.67 14.21
CA SER A 8 9.89 11.58 14.47
C SER A 8 8.75 11.27 13.51
N VAL A 9 7.78 10.48 13.98
CA VAL A 9 6.59 10.13 13.20
C VAL A 9 5.71 11.38 13.04
N ASN A 10 5.43 11.76 11.78
CA ASN A 10 4.54 12.88 11.49
C ASN A 10 3.08 12.43 11.54
N GLU A 11 2.38 12.73 12.63
CA GLU A 11 0.99 12.30 12.89
C GLU A 11 0.01 12.73 11.78
N GLN A 12 0.21 13.92 11.20
CA GLN A 12 -0.64 14.39 10.10
C GLN A 12 -0.48 13.56 8.82
N GLN A 13 0.75 13.10 8.56
CA GLN A 13 1.05 12.24 7.42
C GLN A 13 0.51 10.83 7.63
N VAL A 14 0.65 10.27 8.84
CA VAL A 14 0.02 9.01 9.25
C VAL A 14 -1.48 9.05 9.00
N GLY A 15 -2.17 10.07 9.52
CA GLY A 15 -3.62 10.19 9.41
C GLY A 15 -4.11 10.28 7.97
N LYS A 16 -3.42 11.06 7.13
CA LYS A 16 -3.73 11.16 5.69
C LYS A 16 -3.54 9.82 4.97
N PHE A 17 -2.43 9.12 5.26
CA PHE A 17 -2.13 7.83 4.65
C PHE A 17 -3.18 6.78 5.05
N LEU A 18 -3.46 6.66 6.34
CA LEU A 18 -4.47 5.75 6.88
C LEU A 18 -5.86 5.98 6.28
N ASN A 19 -6.31 7.24 6.25
CA ASN A 19 -7.61 7.59 5.66
C ASN A 19 -7.68 7.25 4.17
N THR A 20 -6.57 7.45 3.45
CA THR A 20 -6.49 7.09 2.02
C THR A 20 -6.55 5.58 1.83
N THR A 21 -5.85 4.80 2.66
CA THR A 21 -5.87 3.33 2.63
C THR A 21 -7.27 2.78 2.88
N LEU A 22 -7.96 3.26 3.91
CA LEU A 22 -9.34 2.85 4.22
C LEU A 22 -10.31 3.20 3.08
N LYS A 23 -10.15 4.39 2.50
CA LYS A 23 -10.96 4.82 1.36
C LYS A 23 -10.69 3.98 0.10
N LEU A 24 -9.44 3.58 -0.11
CA LEU A 24 -9.07 2.70 -1.23
C LEU A 24 -9.66 1.30 -1.05
N ASN A 25 -9.51 0.70 0.15
CA ASN A 25 -10.07 -0.61 0.45
C ASN A 25 -11.60 -0.63 0.26
N SER A 26 -12.32 0.33 0.86
CA SER A 26 -13.77 0.44 0.68
C SER A 26 -14.20 0.60 -0.79
N THR A 27 -13.40 1.29 -1.60
CA THR A 27 -13.64 1.41 -3.05
C THR A 27 -13.43 0.07 -3.76
N ILE A 28 -12.35 -0.65 -3.47
CA ILE A 28 -12.07 -1.99 -4.02
C ILE A 28 -13.20 -2.95 -3.66
N LEU A 29 -13.62 -2.99 -2.40
CA LEU A 29 -14.71 -3.85 -1.94
C LEU A 29 -16.04 -3.51 -2.63
N ARG A 30 -16.31 -2.22 -2.87
CA ARG A 30 -17.55 -1.78 -3.52
C ARG A 30 -17.62 -2.15 -5.00
N TYR A 31 -16.53 -1.98 -5.73
CA TYR A 31 -16.54 -2.10 -7.20
C TYR A 31 -15.95 -3.42 -7.71
N SER A 32 -15.16 -4.13 -6.90
CA SER A 32 -14.42 -5.32 -7.31
C SER A 32 -14.80 -6.58 -6.50
N ARG A 33 -15.96 -6.57 -5.83
CA ARG A 33 -16.45 -7.70 -5.01
C ARG A 33 -16.50 -9.04 -5.74
N MET A 34 -16.80 -9.04 -7.04
CA MET A 34 -16.90 -10.24 -7.87
C MET A 34 -15.67 -10.45 -8.76
N ALA A 35 -14.61 -9.66 -8.59
CA ALA A 35 -13.39 -9.82 -9.36
C ALA A 35 -12.70 -11.14 -9.01
N ALA A 36 -12.16 -11.83 -10.02
CA ALA A 36 -11.38 -13.04 -9.80
C ALA A 36 -10.05 -12.73 -9.08
N VAL A 37 -9.43 -11.59 -9.42
CA VAL A 37 -8.21 -11.04 -8.81
C VAL A 37 -8.27 -9.52 -8.90
N VAL A 38 -7.85 -8.81 -7.85
CA VAL A 38 -7.65 -7.36 -7.83
C VAL A 38 -6.16 -7.06 -7.91
N LEU A 39 -5.75 -6.30 -8.93
CA LEU A 39 -4.37 -5.82 -9.09
C LEU A 39 -4.25 -4.42 -8.51
N VAL A 40 -3.34 -4.21 -7.55
CA VAL A 40 -3.13 -2.90 -6.91
C VAL A 40 -1.65 -2.54 -6.93
N SER A 41 -1.34 -1.26 -7.13
CA SER A 41 0.04 -0.76 -7.02
C SER A 41 0.50 -0.75 -5.57
N LEU A 42 1.71 -1.23 -5.28
CA LEU A 42 2.29 -1.18 -3.93
C LEU A 42 2.50 0.28 -3.51
N PRO A 43 1.84 0.77 -2.45
CA PRO A 43 2.12 2.10 -1.94
C PRO A 43 3.57 2.18 -1.45
N PRO A 44 4.26 3.31 -1.60
CA PRO A 44 5.60 3.47 -1.05
C PRO A 44 5.55 3.50 0.48
N PRO A 45 6.51 2.86 1.18
CA PRO A 45 6.60 2.98 2.62
C PRO A 45 6.90 4.44 3.01
N PRO A 46 6.30 4.96 4.09
CA PRO A 46 6.67 6.26 4.64
C PRO A 46 8.15 6.24 5.03
N VAL A 47 8.89 7.30 4.67
CA VAL A 47 10.35 7.37 4.83
C VAL A 47 10.77 7.41 6.31
N ASP A 48 9.99 8.10 7.13
CA ASP A 48 10.31 8.37 8.54
C ASP A 48 9.45 7.55 9.51
N HIS A 49 8.99 6.37 9.11
CA HIS A 49 8.17 5.51 9.96
C HIS A 49 8.87 4.17 10.19
N PRO A 50 8.76 3.60 11.41
CA PRO A 50 9.10 2.22 11.64
C PRO A 50 8.42 1.25 10.66
N ALA A 51 9.12 0.18 10.28
CA ALA A 51 8.63 -0.80 9.30
C ALA A 51 7.30 -1.47 9.71
N TYR A 52 7.02 -1.58 11.02
CA TYR A 52 5.79 -2.20 11.51
C TYR A 52 4.53 -1.39 11.13
N PHE A 53 4.60 -0.05 11.12
CA PHE A 53 3.46 0.77 10.71
C PHE A 53 3.13 0.54 9.24
N TYR A 54 4.15 0.38 8.40
CA TYR A 54 3.93 0.07 6.99
C TYR A 54 3.23 -1.27 6.79
N MET A 55 3.58 -2.29 7.57
CA MET A 55 2.88 -3.59 7.54
C MET A 55 1.41 -3.46 7.97
N GLU A 56 1.13 -2.69 9.03
CA GLU A 56 -0.23 -2.43 9.49
C GLU A 56 -1.09 -1.76 8.41
N TYR A 57 -0.53 -0.82 7.65
CA TYR A 57 -1.24 -0.22 6.52
C TYR A 57 -1.51 -1.21 5.39
N LEU A 58 -0.58 -2.12 5.11
CA LEU A 58 -0.81 -3.15 4.10
C LEU A 58 -1.90 -4.12 4.53
N ASP A 59 -1.97 -4.46 5.82
CA ASP A 59 -3.01 -5.31 6.38
C ASP A 59 -4.41 -4.68 6.21
N LEU A 60 -4.54 -3.38 6.54
CA LEU A 60 -5.76 -2.61 6.33
C LEU A 60 -6.17 -2.48 4.85
N LEU A 61 -5.19 -2.48 3.94
CA LEU A 61 -5.45 -2.41 2.50
C LEU A 61 -6.03 -3.72 1.96
N VAL A 62 -5.53 -4.86 2.44
CA VAL A 62 -5.93 -6.20 1.97
C VAL A 62 -7.13 -6.76 2.73
N GLU A 63 -7.52 -6.12 3.82
CA GLU A 63 -8.62 -6.54 4.68
C GLU A 63 -9.90 -6.81 3.86
N ASN A 64 -10.44 -8.02 3.98
CA ASN A 64 -11.63 -8.50 3.27
C ASN A 64 -11.52 -8.58 1.73
N VAL A 65 -10.32 -8.45 1.15
CA VAL A 65 -10.10 -8.65 -0.28
C VAL A 65 -9.51 -10.04 -0.55
N PRO A 66 -10.30 -11.01 -1.05
CA PRO A 66 -9.91 -12.42 -1.04
C PRO A 66 -8.74 -12.77 -1.97
N ARG A 67 -8.59 -12.06 -3.09
CA ARG A 67 -7.55 -12.31 -4.09
C ARG A 67 -6.99 -10.98 -4.57
N LEU A 68 -5.93 -10.51 -3.91
CA LEU A 68 -5.26 -9.25 -4.21
C LEU A 68 -3.80 -9.53 -4.59
N LEU A 69 -3.37 -8.98 -5.72
CA LEU A 69 -1.96 -8.99 -6.14
C LEU A 69 -1.43 -7.56 -6.07
N ILE A 70 -0.39 -7.36 -5.26
CA ILE A 70 0.27 -6.06 -5.14
C ILE A 70 1.48 -6.01 -6.07
N VAL A 71 1.52 -5.04 -6.98
CA VAL A 71 2.60 -4.88 -7.96
C VAL A 71 3.35 -3.58 -7.74
N ARG A 72 4.69 -3.65 -7.79
CA ARG A 72 5.54 -2.47 -7.82
C ARG A 72 6.49 -2.56 -9.00
N GLY A 73 6.27 -1.71 -9.99
CA GLY A 73 7.25 -1.53 -11.07
C GLY A 73 8.51 -0.86 -10.53
N TYR A 74 9.64 -1.26 -11.08
CA TYR A 74 10.87 -0.50 -11.02
C TYR A 74 10.77 0.66 -12.03
N ARG A 75 11.33 1.83 -11.72
CA ARG A 75 11.21 3.04 -12.56
C ARG A 75 11.85 2.92 -13.97
N ARG A 76 12.41 1.76 -14.31
CA ARG A 76 13.04 1.45 -15.60
C ARG A 76 12.33 0.34 -16.38
N ASP A 77 11.16 -0.08 -15.93
CA ASP A 77 10.41 -1.14 -16.61
C ASP A 77 9.77 -0.58 -17.88
N VAL A 78 10.22 -1.06 -19.04
CA VAL A 78 9.63 -0.75 -20.35
C VAL A 78 8.83 -1.96 -20.80
N VAL A 79 7.54 -1.77 -21.10
CA VAL A 79 6.72 -2.83 -21.69
C VAL A 79 7.07 -2.94 -23.16
N THR A 80 7.80 -3.99 -23.51
CA THR A 80 8.23 -4.30 -24.89
C THR A 80 7.39 -5.38 -25.55
N LEU A 81 6.44 -5.96 -24.81
CA LEU A 81 5.63 -7.09 -25.24
C LEU A 81 4.18 -6.87 -24.80
N PHE A 82 3.30 -6.78 -25.78
CA PHE A 82 1.85 -6.89 -25.62
C PHE A 82 1.43 -8.02 -26.56
N THR A 83 1.23 -9.21 -26.01
CA THR A 83 0.73 -10.36 -26.77
C THR A 83 -0.77 -10.52 -26.56
#